data_AF-A0A8S3WFT4-F1
#
_entry.id   AF-A0A8S3WFT4-F1
#
_cell.length_a   1.000
_cell.length_b   1.000
_cell.length_c   1.000
_cell.angle_alpha   90.00
_cell.angle_beta   90.00
_cell.angle_gamma   90.00
#
_symmetry.space_group_name_H-M   'P 1'
#
loop_
_entity.id
_entity.type
_entity.pdbx_description
1 polymer ?
#
loop_
_entity_poly.entity_id
_entity_poly.type
_entity_poly.pdbx_seq_one_letter_code
_entity_poly.pdbx_strand_id
1 'polypeptide(L)'
;MVSKYGVLKLLSSRQKHTKAVSAIPSKTKQRNIMSAFVTKGVMLKNNVVTATEIKLAGFLAEHNIAFQTADHMSDLINGILEDFGVEHKIAMKRTKATAVITEVLVKVKNRL
;
A
#
# COMPACT_ATOMS: atom_id res chain seq x y z
N MET A 1 -8.30 -53.72 -22.32
CA MET A 1 -9.47 -53.36 -21.49
C MET A 1 -9.22 -52.22 -20.47
N VAL A 2 -8.08 -51.52 -20.47
CA VAL A 2 -7.71 -50.53 -19.43
C VAL A 2 -8.32 -49.13 -19.64
N SER A 3 -8.74 -48.78 -20.86
CA SER A 3 -9.19 -47.42 -21.20
C SER A 3 -10.52 -47.00 -20.56
N LYS A 4 -11.49 -47.92 -20.41
CA LYS A 4 -12.83 -47.58 -19.89
C LYS A 4 -12.83 -47.23 -18.40
N TYR A 5 -12.02 -47.92 -17.59
CA TYR A 5 -11.94 -47.69 -16.14
C TYR A 5 -11.30 -46.33 -15.80
N GLY A 6 -10.31 -45.89 -16.58
CA GLY A 6 -9.69 -44.56 -16.41
C GLY A 6 -10.69 -43.43 -16.66
N VAL A 7 -11.52 -43.56 -17.70
CA VAL A 7 -12.58 -42.59 -18.02
C VAL A 7 -13.63 -42.53 -16.91
N LEU A 8 -14.06 -43.67 -16.37
CA LEU A 8 -15.00 -43.71 -15.22
C LEU A 8 -14.44 -43.03 -13.96
N LYS A 9 -13.15 -43.21 -13.66
CA LYS A 9 -12.50 -42.56 -12.52
C LYS A 9 -12.37 -41.05 -12.68
N LEU A 10 -12.13 -40.59 -13.91
CA LEU A 10 -12.09 -39.17 -14.24
C LEU A 10 -13.49 -38.52 -14.13
N LEU A 11 -14.53 -39.20 -14.63
CA LEU A 11 -15.91 -38.72 -14.54
C LEU A 11 -16.40 -38.64 -13.08
N SER A 12 -16.10 -39.65 -12.25
CA SER A 12 -16.47 -39.63 -10.84
C SER A 12 -15.73 -38.53 -10.05
N SER A 13 -14.47 -38.27 -10.36
CA SER A 13 -13.70 -37.16 -9.75
C SER A 13 -14.27 -35.80 -10.17
N ARG A 14 -14.67 -35.64 -11.43
CA ARG A 14 -15.33 -34.42 -11.93
C ARG A 14 -16.66 -34.16 -11.24
N GLN A 15 -17.47 -35.20 -11.02
CA GLN A 15 -18.76 -35.08 -10.33
C GLN A 15 -18.64 -34.59 -8.88
N LYS A 16 -17.54 -34.91 -8.18
CA LYS A 16 -17.30 -34.40 -6.82
C LYS A 16 -17.04 -32.89 -6.82
N HIS A 17 -16.24 -32.41 -7.76
CA HIS A 17 -15.94 -30.99 -7.92
C HIS A 17 -17.19 -30.19 -8.31
N THR A 18 -17.97 -30.66 -9.29
CA THR A 18 -19.17 -29.93 -9.73
C THR A 18 -20.22 -29.83 -8.62
N LYS A 19 -20.40 -30.88 -7.81
CA LYS A 19 -21.32 -30.87 -6.65
C LYS A 19 -20.87 -29.88 -5.56
N ALA A 20 -19.57 -29.81 -5.28
CA ALA A 20 -19.01 -28.87 -4.31
C ALA A 20 -19.18 -27.41 -4.77
N VAL A 21 -18.98 -27.15 -6.07
CA VAL A 21 -19.16 -25.81 -6.65
C VAL A 21 -20.65 -25.41 -6.72
N SER A 22 -21.56 -26.34 -7.03
CA SER A 22 -23.00 -26.05 -7.06
C SER A 22 -23.64 -25.85 -5.67
N ALA A 23 -22.98 -26.31 -4.61
CA ALA A 23 -23.41 -26.11 -3.23
C ALA A 23 -23.04 -24.71 -2.69
N ILE A 24 -22.24 -23.94 -3.42
CA ILE A 24 -21.89 -22.57 -3.06
C ILE A 24 -23.06 -21.66 -3.50
N PRO A 25 -23.74 -20.98 -2.56
CA PRO A 25 -24.87 -20.12 -2.90
C PRO A 25 -24.42 -18.99 -3.84
N SER A 26 -25.18 -18.77 -4.90
CA SER A 26 -24.92 -17.84 -6.02
C SER A 26 -24.67 -16.37 -5.61
N LYS A 27 -24.88 -16.02 -4.34
CA LYS A 27 -24.65 -14.68 -3.79
C LYS A 27 -23.20 -14.43 -3.35
N THR A 28 -22.36 -15.46 -3.23
CA THR A 28 -20.94 -15.28 -2.91
C THR A 28 -20.13 -15.20 -4.20
N LYS A 29 -20.21 -14.05 -4.88
CA LYS A 29 -19.28 -13.73 -6.00
C LYS A 29 -17.85 -13.95 -5.50
N GLN A 30 -17.14 -14.92 -6.06
CA GLN A 30 -15.70 -15.07 -5.85
C GLN A 30 -15.04 -13.74 -6.19
N ARG A 31 -14.52 -13.06 -5.18
CA ARG A 31 -13.84 -11.78 -5.35
C ARG A 31 -12.48 -12.05 -6.00
N ASN A 32 -12.17 -11.35 -7.10
CA ASN A 32 -10.84 -11.39 -7.70
C ASN A 32 -9.81 -10.95 -6.64
N ILE A 33 -8.66 -11.62 -6.57
CA ILE A 33 -7.54 -11.33 -5.66
C ILE A 33 -7.19 -9.83 -5.65
N MET A 34 -7.25 -9.16 -6.80
CA MET A 34 -7.00 -7.72 -6.95
C MET A 34 -7.94 -6.82 -6.12
N SER A 35 -9.15 -7.29 -5.81
CA SER A 35 -10.10 -6.51 -4.98
C SER A 35 -9.69 -6.40 -3.52
N ALA A 36 -8.76 -7.25 -3.04
CA ALA A 36 -8.17 -7.11 -1.72
C ALA A 36 -7.11 -6.00 -1.65
N PHE A 37 -6.52 -5.64 -2.80
CA PHE A 37 -5.43 -4.65 -2.89
C PHE A 37 -5.91 -3.27 -3.34
N VAL A 38 -7.08 -3.18 -4.01
CA VAL A 38 -7.66 -1.90 -4.44
C VAL A 38 -8.74 -1.46 -3.47
N THR A 39 -8.33 -0.88 -2.34
CA THR A 39 -9.24 -0.08 -1.50
C THR A 39 -9.41 1.28 -2.14
N LYS A 40 -10.51 1.43 -2.90
CA LYS A 40 -10.91 2.67 -3.62
C LYS A 40 -11.14 3.91 -2.72
N GLY A 41 -10.78 3.87 -1.43
CA GLY A 41 -11.14 4.88 -0.42
C GLY A 41 -10.04 5.32 0.54
N VAL A 42 -8.80 4.80 0.46
CA VAL A 42 -7.70 5.21 1.38
C VAL A 42 -6.91 6.43 0.86
N MET A 43 -7.11 6.81 -0.41
CA MET A 43 -6.29 7.81 -1.11
C MET A 43 -6.55 9.30 -0.75
N LEU A 44 -7.49 9.64 0.15
CA LEU A 44 -7.91 11.05 0.30
C LEU A 44 -7.76 11.67 1.70
N LYS A 45 -7.55 10.89 2.78
CA LYS A 45 -7.43 11.47 4.13
C LYS A 45 -6.00 11.90 4.51
N ASN A 46 -4.98 11.42 3.80
CA ASN A 46 -3.57 11.65 4.18
C ASN A 46 -2.85 12.71 3.32
N ASN A 47 -3.54 13.39 2.41
CA ASN A 47 -2.91 14.28 1.43
C ASN A 47 -2.07 15.39 2.07
N VAL A 48 -2.54 15.99 3.17
CA VAL A 48 -1.83 17.08 3.85
C VAL A 48 -0.56 16.57 4.51
N VAL A 49 -0.66 15.48 5.28
CA VAL A 49 0.51 14.87 5.96
C VAL A 49 1.53 14.41 4.92
N THR A 50 1.10 13.69 3.87
CA THR A 50 2.02 13.24 2.82
C THR A 50 2.64 14.40 2.05
N ALA A 51 1.88 15.47 1.78
CA ALA A 51 2.42 16.65 1.12
C ALA A 51 3.46 17.37 1.99
N THR A 52 3.20 17.48 3.29
CA THR A 52 4.14 18.07 4.25
C THR A 52 5.42 17.23 4.33
N GLU A 53 5.31 15.91 4.38
CA GLU A 53 6.47 15.00 4.38
C GLU A 53 7.29 15.13 3.10
N ILE A 54 6.65 15.25 1.93
CA ILE A 54 7.36 15.46 0.66
C ILE A 54 8.09 16.80 0.65
N LYS A 55 7.43 17.88 1.10
CA LYS A 55 8.04 19.21 1.18
C LYS A 55 9.24 19.23 2.13
N LEU A 56 9.10 18.60 3.30
CA LEU A 56 10.14 18.54 4.30
C LEU A 56 11.34 17.70 3.83
N ALA A 57 11.08 16.58 3.14
CA ALA A 57 12.13 15.79 2.51
C ALA A 57 12.85 16.57 1.39
N GLY A 58 12.11 17.33 0.58
CA GLY A 58 12.68 18.24 -0.42
C GLY A 58 13.59 19.29 0.20
N PHE A 59 13.15 19.96 1.26
CA PHE A 59 13.95 20.93 2.00
C PHE A 59 15.27 20.35 2.53
N LEU A 60 15.22 19.14 3.12
CA LEU A 60 16.44 18.46 3.57
C LEU A 60 17.41 18.18 2.42
N ALA A 61 16.91 17.77 1.25
CA ALA A 61 17.71 17.49 0.07
C ALA A 61 18.33 18.75 -0.54
N GLU A 62 17.55 19.83 -0.66
CA GLU A 62 17.99 21.11 -1.25
C GLU A 62 19.09 21.78 -0.42
N HIS A 63 18.99 21.70 0.91
CA HIS A 63 19.95 22.34 1.82
C HIS A 63 21.06 21.39 2.30
N ASN A 64 21.14 20.17 1.75
CA ASN A 64 22.12 19.15 2.15
C ASN A 64 22.15 18.91 3.68
N ILE A 65 20.96 18.90 4.30
CA ILE A 65 20.82 18.67 5.73
C ILE A 65 20.86 17.16 5.99
N ALA A 66 21.58 16.74 7.03
CA ALA A 66 21.69 15.34 7.41
C ALA A 66 20.30 14.72 7.68
N PHE A 67 20.02 13.55 7.11
CA PHE A 67 18.76 12.83 7.35
C PHE A 67 18.56 12.39 8.80
N GLN A 68 19.61 12.37 9.61
CA GLN A 68 19.51 12.12 11.04
C GLN A 68 18.76 13.27 11.76
N THR A 69 18.86 14.50 11.23
CA THR A 69 18.11 15.65 11.72
C THR A 69 16.60 15.49 11.49
N ALA A 70 16.18 14.72 10.47
CA ALA A 70 14.77 14.44 10.19
C ALA A 70 14.05 13.74 11.35
N ASP A 71 14.76 12.88 12.08
CA ASP A 71 14.20 12.12 13.20
C ASP A 71 13.76 13.09 14.32
N HIS A 72 14.63 14.04 14.70
CA HIS A 72 14.34 15.04 15.73
C HIS A 72 13.45 16.18 15.25
N MET A 73 13.58 16.58 13.98
CA MET A 73 12.77 17.64 13.37
C MET A 73 11.30 17.23 13.27
N SER A 74 11.02 15.96 12.99
CA SER A 74 9.64 15.46 12.97
C SER A 74 8.99 15.55 14.35
N ASP A 75 9.73 15.19 15.41
CA ASP A 75 9.25 15.26 16.79
C ASP A 75 9.01 16.71 17.23
N LEU A 76 9.92 17.64 16.85
CA LEU A 76 9.77 19.06 17.12
C LEU A 76 8.52 19.65 16.45
N ILE A 77 8.30 19.36 15.16
CA ILE A 77 7.13 19.87 14.43
C ILE A 77 5.84 19.31 15.02
N ASN A 78 5.80 18.04 15.39
CA ASN A 78 4.62 17.45 16.04
C ASN A 78 4.34 18.12 17.39
N GLY A 79 5.37 18.38 18.22
CA GLY A 79 5.17 19.11 19.49
C GLY A 79 4.60 20.51 19.28
N ILE A 80 5.10 21.25 18.29
CA ILE A 80 4.55 22.56 17.92
C ILE A 80 3.08 22.43 17.48
N LEU A 81 2.72 21.42 16.70
CA LEU A 81 1.34 21.22 16.23
C LEU A 81 0.37 20.80 17.35
N GLU A 82 0.86 20.01 18.30
CA GLU A 82 0.13 19.63 19.52
C GLU A 82 -0.22 20.86 20.36
N ASP A 83 0.71 21.81 20.51
CA ASP A 83 0.45 23.09 21.20
C ASP A 83 -0.67 23.91 20.55
N PHE A 84 -0.86 23.78 19.23
CA PHE A 84 -1.95 24.43 18.49
C PHE A 84 -3.24 23.61 18.43
N GLY A 85 -3.32 22.46 19.10
CA GLY A 85 -4.51 21.58 19.10
C GLY A 85 -4.75 20.88 17.76
N VAL A 86 -3.74 20.79 16.89
CA VAL A 86 -3.84 20.16 15.58
C VAL A 86 -3.42 18.69 15.70
N GLU A 87 -4.38 17.77 15.63
CA GLU A 87 -4.13 16.33 15.66
C GLU A 87 -3.59 15.84 14.30
N HIS A 88 -2.33 16.16 13.99
CA HIS A 88 -1.62 15.68 12.80
C HIS A 88 -0.28 15.09 13.23
N LYS A 89 -0.01 13.86 12.80
CA LYS A 89 1.24 13.16 13.11
C LYS A 89 2.10 13.02 11.87
N ILE A 90 3.10 13.90 11.77
CA ILE A 90 4.13 13.80 10.74
C ILE A 90 5.12 12.73 11.18
N ALA A 91 5.25 11.67 10.40
CA ALA A 91 6.13 10.54 10.72
C ALA A 91 7.23 10.45 9.65
N MET A 92 8.08 11.47 9.58
CA MET A 92 9.13 11.59 8.56
C MET A 92 10.53 11.29 9.13
N LYS A 93 10.80 10.01 9.37
CA LYS A 93 12.13 9.54 9.79
C LYS A 93 13.07 9.36 8.62
N ARG A 94 14.36 9.15 8.91
CA ARG A 94 15.44 8.96 7.93
C ARG A 94 15.10 8.04 6.74
N THR A 95 14.66 6.81 6.99
CA THR A 95 14.35 5.84 5.91
C THR A 95 13.22 6.31 5.00
N LYS A 96 12.22 6.99 5.55
CA LYS A 96 11.11 7.56 4.77
C LYS A 96 11.56 8.78 3.98
N ALA A 97 12.35 9.67 4.57
CA ALA A 97 12.93 10.82 3.88
C ALA A 97 13.79 10.37 2.69
N THR A 98 14.67 9.37 2.89
CA THR A 98 15.49 8.80 1.80
C THR A 98 14.62 8.18 0.71
N ALA A 99 13.60 7.39 1.07
CA ALA A 99 12.69 6.78 0.11
C ALA A 99 11.94 7.84 -0.73
N VAL A 100 11.44 8.91 -0.09
CA VAL A 100 10.75 10.00 -0.79
C VAL A 100 11.69 10.72 -1.75
N ILE A 101 12.91 11.03 -1.34
CA ILE A 101 13.87 11.74 -2.20
C ILE A 101 14.28 10.87 -3.39
N THR A 102 14.61 9.61 -3.15
CA THR A 102 15.08 8.69 -4.21
C THR A 102 13.97 8.28 -5.18
N GLU A 103 12.79 7.93 -4.69
CA GLU A 103 11.72 7.42 -5.55
C GLU A 103 10.88 8.53 -6.19
N VAL A 104 10.66 9.63 -5.45
CA VAL A 104 9.75 10.70 -5.90
C VAL A 104 10.53 11.84 -6.52
N LEU A 105 11.52 12.42 -5.82
CA LEU A 105 12.18 13.64 -6.31
C LEU A 105 13.18 13.36 -7.44
N VAL A 106 14.05 12.35 -7.31
CA VAL A 106 15.02 12.00 -8.35
C VAL A 106 14.33 11.55 -9.64
N LYS A 107 13.25 10.78 -9.52
CA LYS A 107 12.48 10.30 -10.67
C LYS A 107 11.73 11.41 -11.40
N VAL A 108 11.22 12.41 -10.67
CA VAL A 108 10.59 13.61 -11.27
C VAL A 108 11.62 14.45 -12.00
N LYS A 109 12.79 14.69 -11.41
CA LYS A 109 13.88 15.44 -12.06
C LYS A 109 14.35 14.78 -13.37
N ASN A 110 14.39 13.45 -13.43
CA ASN A 110 14.82 12.71 -14.63
C ASN A 110 13.76 12.62 -15.74
N ARG A 111 12.52 13.07 -15.50
CA ARG A 111 11.45 13.09 -16.52
C ARG A 111 11.19 14.48 -17.13
N LEU A 112 11.86 15.51 -16.62
CA LEU A 112 11.84 16.88 -17.14
C LEU A 112 13.07 17.11 -18.01
#